data_AF-A0A350IQT9-F1
#
_entry.id   AF-A0A350IQT9-F1
#
_cell.length_a   1.000
_cell.length_b   1.000
_cell.length_c   1.000
_cell.angle_alpha   90.00
_cell.angle_beta   90.00
_cell.angle_gamma   90.00
#
_symmetry.space_group_name_H-M   'P 1'
#
loop_
_entity.id
_entity.type
_entity.pdbx_description
1 polymer ?
#
loop_
_entity_poly.entity_id
_entity_poly.type
_entity_poly.pdbx_seq_one_letter_code
_entity_poly.pdbx_strand_id
1 'polypeptide(L)'
;MPNSSGAQHPFITNRTEALEIVEAEHRQHAVVELTIRDLKDQALAHFPSGQFNANSAWTVIAAIAHNLQRWTSLIGLQGQTVRTARTLRRRLLQIPGRQTRSGRKWTLHLPARWPWQHDFTSALARIRALPELT
;
A
#
# COMPACT_ATOMS: atom_id res chain seq x y z
N MET A 1 41.93 -12.92 9.23
CA MET A 1 41.46 -11.92 8.26
C MET A 1 40.17 -12.43 7.64
N PRO A 2 38.97 -12.07 8.12
CA PRO A 2 37.73 -12.49 7.46
C PRO A 2 37.47 -11.57 6.26
N ASN A 3 37.40 -12.18 5.08
CA ASN A 3 37.13 -11.55 3.80
C ASN A 3 35.62 -11.29 3.70
N SER A 4 35.18 -10.09 4.06
CA SER A 4 33.82 -9.63 3.76
C SER A 4 33.81 -9.09 2.34
N SER A 5 33.41 -9.92 1.38
CA SER A 5 32.97 -9.49 0.05
C SER A 5 31.66 -8.72 0.17
N GLY A 6 31.73 -7.53 0.79
CA GLY A 6 30.66 -6.56 0.79
C GLY A 6 30.59 -5.98 -0.62
N ALA A 7 29.45 -6.15 -1.28
CA ALA A 7 29.17 -5.46 -2.53
C ALA A 7 29.39 -3.95 -2.30
N GLN A 8 30.42 -3.40 -2.91
CA GLN A 8 30.68 -1.97 -2.88
C GLN A 8 29.71 -1.31 -3.87
N HIS A 9 28.76 -0.56 -3.33
CA HIS A 9 27.82 0.23 -4.12
C HIS A 9 28.39 1.65 -4.26
N PRO A 10 28.88 2.07 -5.45
CA PRO A 10 29.37 3.43 -5.63
C PRO A 10 28.20 4.42 -5.46
N PHE A 11 28.39 5.43 -4.62
CA PHE A 11 27.39 6.44 -4.31
C PHE A 11 27.90 7.83 -4.73
N ILE A 12 27.13 8.54 -5.55
CA ILE A 12 27.47 9.88 -6.05
C ILE A 12 26.33 10.81 -5.65
N THR A 13 26.66 11.92 -5.00
CA THR A 13 25.69 12.92 -4.59
C THR A 13 26.25 14.33 -4.73
N ASN A 14 25.39 15.29 -5.06
CA ASN A 14 25.69 16.71 -5.04
C ASN A 14 25.29 17.39 -3.72
N ARG A 15 24.83 16.59 -2.74
CA ARG A 15 24.43 17.04 -1.41
C ARG A 15 25.63 17.16 -0.47
N THR A 16 25.55 18.09 0.47
CA THR A 16 26.66 18.44 1.39
C THR A 16 26.45 17.93 2.81
N GLU A 17 25.27 17.36 3.07
CA GLU A 17 24.90 16.72 4.33
C GLU A 17 25.72 15.44 4.58
N ALA A 18 25.69 14.97 5.83
CA ALA A 18 26.42 13.77 6.23
C ALA A 18 26.09 12.56 5.35
N LEU A 19 27.13 11.83 4.93
CA LEU A 19 27.00 10.75 3.95
C LEU A 19 26.03 9.66 4.43
N GLU A 20 25.96 9.38 5.73
CA GLU A 20 25.03 8.39 6.28
C GLU A 20 23.56 8.78 6.07
N ILE A 21 23.25 10.07 6.17
CA ILE A 21 21.89 10.59 5.95
C ILE A 21 21.54 10.46 4.47
N VAL A 22 22.43 10.94 3.59
CA VAL A 22 22.18 10.93 2.16
C VAL A 22 22.09 9.50 1.61
N GLU A 23 22.91 8.59 2.13
CA GLU A 23 22.89 7.16 1.79
C GLU A 23 21.63 6.47 2.31
N ALA A 24 21.19 6.78 3.54
CA ALA A 24 19.93 6.28 4.08
C ALA A 24 18.71 6.75 3.27
N GLU A 25 18.64 8.03 2.92
CA GLU A 25 17.57 8.59 2.10
C GLU A 25 17.59 8.04 0.67
N HIS A 26 18.77 7.84 0.08
CA HIS A 26 18.88 7.17 -1.21
C HIS A 26 18.41 5.71 -1.14
N ARG A 27 18.74 5.00 -0.06
CA ARG A 27 18.20 3.64 0.16
C ARG A 27 16.68 3.65 0.32
N GLN A 28 16.10 4.71 0.91
CA GLN A 28 14.65 4.91 0.93
C GLN A 28 14.07 5.19 -0.46
N HIS A 29 14.83 5.81 -1.38
CA HIS A 29 14.40 5.99 -2.77
C HIS A 29 14.12 4.67 -3.49
N ALA A 30 14.80 3.57 -3.14
CA ALA A 30 14.49 2.24 -3.66
C ALA A 30 13.03 1.80 -3.36
N VAL A 31 12.42 2.33 -2.29
CA VAL A 31 10.99 2.11 -1.97
C VAL A 31 10.09 2.76 -3.01
N VAL A 32 10.47 3.92 -3.57
CA VAL A 32 9.74 4.59 -4.66
C VAL A 32 9.75 3.73 -5.91
N GLU A 33 10.89 3.14 -6.26
CA GLU A 33 11.00 2.27 -7.44
C GLU A 33 10.14 1.00 -7.31
N LEU A 34 10.13 0.38 -6.13
CA LEU A 34 9.23 -0.74 -5.81
C LEU A 34 7.75 -0.32 -5.91
N THR A 35 7.40 0.87 -5.43
CA THR A 35 6.06 1.45 -5.52
C THR A 35 5.64 1.67 -6.98
N ILE A 36 6.54 2.21 -7.81
CA ILE A 36 6.31 2.42 -9.24
C ILE A 36 6.13 1.08 -9.96
N ARG A 37 6.96 0.08 -9.63
CA ARG A 37 6.82 -1.28 -10.17
C ARG A 37 5.45 -1.87 -9.85
N ASP A 38 5.04 -1.80 -8.58
CA ASP A 38 3.72 -2.29 -8.16
C ASP A 38 2.56 -1.57 -8.86
N LEU A 39 2.68 -0.26 -9.10
CA LEU A 39 1.70 0.52 -9.85
C LEU A 39 1.62 0.10 -11.33
N LYS A 40 2.79 -0.12 -11.95
CA LYS A 40 2.93 -0.63 -13.32
C LYS A 40 2.31 -2.01 -13.47
N ASP A 41 2.56 -2.92 -12.53
CA ASP A 41 2.05 -4.30 -12.55
C ASP A 41 0.54 -4.39 -12.21
N GLN A 42 -0.13 -3.26 -11.98
CA GLN A 42 -1.54 -3.18 -11.61
C GLN A 42 -2.33 -2.32 -12.59
N ALA A 43 -2.70 -1.10 -12.18
CA ALA A 43 -3.64 -0.27 -12.93
C ALA A 43 -2.98 0.34 -14.17
N LEU A 44 -1.67 0.61 -14.15
CA LEU A 44 -0.99 1.21 -15.30
C LEU A 44 -0.62 0.20 -16.39
N ALA A 45 -0.76 -1.11 -16.14
CA ALA A 45 -0.68 -2.14 -17.18
C ALA A 45 -1.84 -2.05 -18.19
N HIS A 46 -2.96 -1.46 -17.79
CA HIS A 46 -4.19 -1.45 -18.58
C HIS A 46 -4.87 -0.08 -18.52
N PHE A 47 -4.50 0.79 -19.46
CA PHE A 47 -5.21 2.06 -19.64
C PHE A 47 -6.58 1.81 -20.29
N PRO A 48 -7.65 2.40 -19.74
CA PRO A 48 -9.02 2.09 -20.18
C PRO A 48 -9.47 2.86 -21.42
N SER A 49 -8.69 3.82 -21.92
CA SER A 49 -9.10 4.73 -22.99
C SER A 49 -7.95 5.14 -23.92
N GLY A 50 -8.26 5.52 -25.15
CA GLY A 50 -7.32 6.19 -26.07
C GLY A 50 -7.13 7.68 -25.78
N GLN A 51 -7.89 8.26 -24.83
CA GLN A 51 -7.83 9.68 -24.51
C GLN A 51 -6.84 9.98 -23.37
N PHE A 52 -5.94 10.94 -23.60
CA PHE A 52 -4.90 11.32 -22.64
C PHE A 52 -5.46 11.79 -21.29
N ASN A 53 -6.48 12.65 -21.31
CA ASN A 53 -7.08 13.20 -20.10
C ASN A 53 -7.73 12.10 -19.24
N ALA A 54 -8.39 11.13 -19.86
CA ALA A 54 -8.96 9.98 -19.17
C ALA A 54 -7.87 9.11 -18.52
N ASN A 55 -6.76 8.87 -19.22
CA ASN A 55 -5.63 8.11 -18.71
C ASN A 55 -4.85 8.85 -17.61
N SER A 56 -4.84 10.18 -17.65
CA SER A 56 -4.28 11.03 -16.58
C SER A 56 -5.10 10.90 -15.30
N ALA A 57 -6.43 11.01 -15.39
CA ALA A 57 -7.32 10.78 -14.26
C ALA A 57 -7.19 9.35 -13.72
N TRP A 58 -7.11 8.36 -14.61
CA TRP A 58 -6.85 6.96 -14.25
C TRP A 58 -5.57 6.78 -13.44
N THR A 59 -4.48 7.45 -13.85
CA THR A 59 -3.19 7.40 -13.16
C THR A 59 -3.28 7.93 -11.74
N VAL A 60 -3.98 9.04 -11.53
CA VAL A 60 -4.19 9.61 -10.19
C VAL A 60 -5.01 8.66 -9.31
N ILE A 61 -6.11 8.12 -9.84
CA ILE A 61 -6.95 7.15 -9.11
C ILE A 61 -6.15 5.90 -8.75
N ALA A 62 -5.34 5.38 -9.67
CA ALA A 62 -4.45 4.26 -9.44
C ALA A 62 -3.46 4.52 -8.30
N ALA A 63 -2.84 5.70 -8.28
CA ALA A 63 -1.92 6.10 -7.22
C ALA A 63 -2.61 6.18 -5.85
N ILE A 64 -3.81 6.77 -5.79
CA ILE A 64 -4.61 6.85 -4.56
C ILE A 64 -4.98 5.43 -4.08
N ALA A 65 -5.48 4.57 -4.96
CA ALA A 65 -5.86 3.21 -4.62
C ALA A 65 -4.67 2.39 -4.11
N HIS A 66 -3.51 2.51 -4.75
CA HIS A 66 -2.27 1.88 -4.29
C HIS A 66 -1.90 2.34 -2.88
N ASN A 67 -1.89 3.65 -2.64
CA ASN A 67 -1.57 4.21 -1.33
C ASN A 67 -2.54 3.70 -0.26
N LEU A 68 -3.84 3.79 -0.49
CA LEU A 68 -4.86 3.30 0.44
C LEU A 68 -4.64 1.83 0.80
N GLN A 69 -4.31 1.01 -0.19
CA GLN A 69 -4.03 -0.40 0.01
C GLN A 69 -2.75 -0.63 0.83
N ARG A 70 -1.69 0.14 0.58
CA ARG A 70 -0.43 0.11 1.34
C ARG A 70 -0.69 0.46 2.81
N TRP A 71 -1.35 1.58 3.06
CA TRP A 71 -1.69 2.05 4.40
C TRP A 71 -2.60 1.06 5.15
N THR A 72 -3.58 0.48 4.47
CA THR A 72 -4.43 -0.59 5.04
C THR A 72 -3.60 -1.77 5.53
N SER A 73 -2.57 -2.15 4.78
CA SER A 73 -1.70 -3.28 5.13
C SER A 73 -0.78 -2.95 6.30
N LEU A 74 -0.15 -1.78 6.27
CA LEU A 74 0.73 -1.33 7.36
C LEU A 74 0.00 -1.21 8.69
N ILE A 75 -1.13 -0.52 8.68
CA ILE A 75 -1.86 -0.19 9.90
C ILE A 75 -2.65 -1.41 10.35
N GLY A 76 -3.33 -2.07 9.41
CA GLY A 76 -4.27 -3.13 9.71
C GLY A 76 -3.62 -4.49 9.98
N LEU A 77 -2.52 -4.82 9.29
CA LEU A 77 -1.91 -6.16 9.32
C LEU A 77 -0.50 -6.18 9.96
N GLN A 78 -0.26 -5.31 10.95
CA GLN A 78 1.01 -5.29 11.69
C GLN A 78 1.42 -6.69 12.16
N GLY A 79 2.70 -7.02 11.97
CA GLY A 79 3.29 -8.31 12.34
C GLY A 79 3.11 -9.44 11.31
N GLN A 80 2.40 -9.18 10.20
CA GLN A 80 2.30 -10.13 9.09
C GLN A 80 3.30 -9.79 7.98
N THR A 81 3.77 -10.81 7.26
CA THR A 81 4.56 -10.61 6.03
C THR A 81 3.78 -9.76 5.03
N VAL A 82 4.48 -8.83 4.36
CA VAL A 82 3.90 -7.97 3.33
C VAL A 82 3.21 -8.84 2.28
N ARG A 83 1.89 -8.72 2.20
CA ARG A 83 1.06 -9.49 1.25
C ARG A 83 1.06 -8.78 -0.11
N THR A 84 1.10 -9.56 -1.19
CA THR A 84 0.97 -9.00 -2.54
C THR A 84 -0.35 -8.26 -2.72
N ALA A 85 -0.35 -7.28 -3.63
CA ALA A 85 -1.52 -6.43 -3.81
C ALA A 85 -2.79 -7.20 -4.24
N ARG A 86 -2.62 -8.25 -5.03
CA ARG A 86 -3.70 -9.19 -5.41
C ARG A 86 -4.30 -9.90 -4.21
N THR A 87 -3.45 -10.32 -3.27
CA THR A 87 -3.87 -11.05 -2.06
C THR A 87 -4.69 -10.15 -1.15
N LEU A 88 -4.23 -8.92 -0.92
CA LEU A 88 -4.94 -7.93 -0.12
C LEU A 88 -6.31 -7.60 -0.71
N ARG A 89 -6.38 -7.36 -2.02
CA ARG A 89 -7.66 -7.12 -2.72
C ARG A 89 -8.63 -8.27 -2.49
N ARG A 90 -8.21 -9.52 -2.73
CA ARG A 90 -9.09 -10.69 -2.55
C ARG A 90 -9.55 -10.88 -1.11
N ARG A 91 -8.67 -10.67 -0.13
CA ARG A 91 -8.94 -11.02 1.28
C ARG A 91 -9.69 -9.93 2.04
N LEU A 92 -9.44 -8.66 1.70
CA LEU A 92 -9.89 -7.51 2.49
C LEU A 92 -10.81 -6.55 1.75
N LEU A 93 -10.71 -6.44 0.41
CA LEU A 93 -11.39 -5.37 -0.35
C LEU A 93 -12.50 -5.90 -1.26
N GLN A 94 -12.30 -7.04 -1.92
CA GLN A 94 -13.26 -7.69 -2.81
C GLN A 94 -14.08 -8.75 -2.06
N ILE A 95 -14.66 -8.35 -0.92
CA ILE A 95 -15.53 -9.21 -0.12
C ILE A 95 -16.98 -8.90 -0.52
N PRO A 96 -17.81 -9.91 -0.86
CA PRO A 96 -19.22 -9.66 -1.08
C PRO A 96 -19.86 -9.17 0.21
N GLY A 97 -20.51 -8.01 0.19
CA GLY A 97 -21.08 -7.41 1.38
C GLY A 97 -22.25 -6.51 1.06
N ARG A 98 -23.14 -6.34 2.04
CA ARG A 98 -24.28 -5.43 1.95
C ARG A 98 -24.10 -4.31 2.96
N GLN A 99 -24.02 -3.08 2.47
CA GLN A 99 -24.02 -1.90 3.32
C GLN A 99 -25.45 -1.40 3.52
N THR A 100 -25.87 -1.24 4.78
CA THR A 100 -27.18 -0.73 5.17
C THR A 100 -27.03 0.51 6.03
N ARG A 101 -28.03 1.39 6.00
CA ARG A 101 -28.10 2.58 6.86
C ARG A 101 -29.42 2.56 7.60
N SER A 102 -29.35 2.60 8.93
CA SER A 102 -30.53 2.71 9.80
C SER A 102 -30.19 3.59 10.99
N GLY A 103 -31.11 4.47 11.40
CA GLY A 103 -30.92 5.33 12.60
C GLY A 103 -29.61 6.13 12.59
N ARG A 104 -29.20 6.65 11.43
CA ARG A 104 -27.92 7.37 11.20
C ARG A 104 -26.64 6.52 11.41
N LYS A 105 -26.76 5.21 11.58
CA LYS A 105 -25.63 4.27 11.68
C LYS A 105 -25.49 3.47 10.38
N TRP A 106 -24.26 3.36 9.89
CA TRP A 106 -23.90 2.47 8.78
C TRP A 106 -23.53 1.09 9.33
N THR A 107 -24.15 0.05 8.78
CA THR A 107 -23.84 -1.35 9.11
C THR A 107 -23.38 -2.06 7.84
N LEU A 108 -22.21 -2.70 7.91
CA LEU A 108 -21.68 -3.52 6.82
C LEU A 108 -21.92 -4.99 7.17
N HIS A 109 -22.83 -5.64 6.43
CA HIS A 109 -23.08 -7.06 6.54
C HIS A 109 -22.12 -7.81 5.62
N LEU A 110 -21.29 -8.67 6.21
CA LEU A 110 -20.32 -9.52 5.51
C LEU A 110 -20.74 -10.99 5.67
N PRO A 111 -20.19 -11.91 4.86
CA PRO A 111 -20.49 -13.33 4.97
C PRO A 111 -20.17 -13.84 6.37
N ALA A 112 -20.79 -14.91 6.84
CA ALA A 112 -20.39 -15.52 8.11
C ALA A 112 -19.19 -16.45 7.90
N ARG A 113 -18.23 -16.45 8.84
CA ARG A 113 -17.12 -17.44 8.91
C ARG A 113 -16.26 -17.55 7.65
N TRP A 114 -16.05 -16.46 6.92
CA TRP A 114 -15.14 -16.47 5.78
C TRP A 114 -13.67 -16.56 6.25
N PRO A 115 -12.75 -17.15 5.45
CA PRO A 115 -11.41 -17.51 5.92
C PRO A 115 -10.55 -16.34 6.45
N TRP A 116 -10.87 -15.10 6.07
CA TRP A 116 -10.08 -13.90 6.42
C TRP A 116 -10.84 -12.94 7.34
N GLN A 117 -11.90 -13.42 8.00
CA GLN A 117 -12.73 -12.62 8.90
C GLN A 117 -11.92 -11.95 10.01
N HIS A 118 -11.00 -12.71 10.61
CA HIS A 118 -10.18 -12.22 11.71
C HIS A 118 -9.21 -11.12 11.26
N ASP A 119 -8.53 -11.33 10.13
CA ASP A 119 -7.64 -10.32 9.52
C ASP A 119 -8.42 -9.02 9.22
N PHE A 120 -9.61 -9.14 8.60
CA PHE A 120 -10.43 -7.99 8.24
C PHE A 120 -10.91 -7.21 9.47
N THR A 121 -11.47 -7.90 10.46
CA THR A 121 -12.00 -7.26 11.67
C THR A 121 -10.90 -6.60 12.50
N SER A 122 -9.74 -7.25 12.62
CA SER A 122 -8.55 -6.69 13.29
C SER A 122 -8.01 -5.46 12.56
N ALA A 123 -7.91 -5.52 11.23
CA ALA A 123 -7.45 -4.40 10.43
C ALA A 123 -8.40 -3.19 10.55
N LEU A 124 -9.71 -3.44 10.45
CA LEU A 124 -10.73 -2.40 10.59
C LEU A 124 -10.72 -1.77 11.98
N ALA A 125 -10.57 -2.57 13.04
CA ALA A 125 -10.49 -2.07 14.41
C ALA A 125 -9.26 -1.15 14.59
N ARG A 126 -8.09 -1.57 14.10
CA ARG A 126 -6.85 -0.76 14.16
C ARG A 126 -6.97 0.56 13.39
N ILE A 127 -7.53 0.52 12.18
CA ILE A 127 -7.72 1.73 11.36
C ILE A 127 -8.70 2.69 12.03
N ARG A 128 -9.76 2.20 12.66
CA ARG A 128 -10.72 3.03 13.40
C ARG A 128 -10.17 3.60 14.71
N ALA A 129 -9.13 3.00 15.26
CA ALA A 129 -8.47 3.46 16.47
C ALA A 129 -7.35 4.48 16.20
N LEU A 130 -7.15 4.91 14.94
CA LEU A 130 -6.21 5.97 14.63
C LEU A 130 -6.62 7.26 15.35
N PRO A 131 -5.66 7.99 15.94
CA PRO A 131 -5.96 9.25 16.60
C PRO A 131 -6.46 10.27 15.57
N GLU A 132 -7.36 11.15 16.00
CA GLU A 132 -7.71 12.32 15.20
C GLU A 132 -6.47 13.23 15.09
N LEU A 133 -6.22 13.75 13.90
CA LEU A 133 -5.18 14.76 13.70
C LEU A 133 -5.63 16.04 14.43
N THR A 134 -5.05 16.28 15.61
CA THR A 134 -5.08 17.56 16.34
C THR A 134 -4.10 18.56 15.76
#